data_AF-A0A1B6ZAX0-F1
#
_entry.id   AF-A0A1B6ZAX0-F1
#
_cell.length_a   1.000
_cell.length_b   1.000
_cell.length_c   1.000
_cell.angle_alpha   90.00
_cell.angle_beta   90.00
_cell.angle_gamma   90.00
#
_symmetry.space_group_name_H-M   'P 1'
#
loop_
_entity.id
_entity.type
_entity.pdbx_description
1 polymer ?
#
loop_
_entity_poly.entity_id
_entity_poly.type
_entity_poly.pdbx_seq_one_letter_code
_entity_poly.pdbx_strand_id
1 'polypeptide(L)' 'MLGLFGSSNQRAQDESELRRLFDKYGNETVRILRHWSQDKSISQRDRRHWKRLVRRARRMAGD' A
#
# COMPACT_ATOMS: atom_id res chain seq x y z
N MET A 1 12.72 13.10 16.00
CA MET A 1 11.78 13.95 15.25
C MET A 1 12.21 13.96 13.78
N LEU A 2 11.51 13.26 12.88
CA LEU A 2 11.80 13.20 11.42
C LEU A 2 10.52 13.52 10.63
N GLY A 3 9.85 14.62 11.00
CA GLY A 3 8.43 14.82 10.73
C GLY A 3 8.04 15.44 9.39
N LEU A 4 8.96 15.97 8.57
CA LEU A 4 8.55 16.85 7.46
C LEU A 4 9.07 16.44 6.06
N PHE A 5 10.20 15.74 5.93
CA PHE A 5 10.77 15.35 4.62
C PHE A 5 10.51 13.89 4.20
N GLY A 6 10.18 13.01 5.15
CA GLY A 6 9.90 11.60 4.84
C GLY A 6 8.60 11.37 4.07
N SER A 7 7.63 12.31 4.17
CA SER A 7 6.28 12.08 3.64
C SER A 7 6.21 12.10 2.11
N SER A 8 6.88 13.03 1.43
CA SER A 8 6.86 13.09 -0.05
C SER A 8 7.60 11.93 -0.68
N ASN A 9 8.75 11.53 -0.11
CA ASN A 9 9.50 10.38 -0.60
C ASN A 9 8.72 9.07 -0.36
N GLN A 10 8.07 8.94 0.80
CA GLN A 10 7.19 7.80 1.08
C GLN A 10 6.02 7.72 0.11
N ARG A 11 5.41 8.86 -0.27
CA ARG A 11 4.31 8.88 -1.25
C ARG A 11 4.76 8.37 -2.63
N ALA A 12 5.93 8.81 -3.10
CA ALA A 12 6.49 8.38 -4.38
C ALA A 12 6.85 6.88 -4.35
N GLN A 13 7.39 6.40 -3.23
CA GLN A 13 7.67 4.96 -3.03
C GLN A 13 6.39 4.13 -3.02
N ASP A 14 5.37 4.58 -2.28
CA ASP A 14 4.07 3.90 -2.21
C ASP A 14 3.40 3.83 -3.60
N GLU A 15 3.48 4.90 -4.41
CA GLU A 15 2.96 4.91 -5.78
C GLU A 15 3.71 3.97 -6.71
N SER A 16 5.05 3.96 -6.63
CA SER A 16 5.89 3.05 -7.40
C SER A 16 5.60 1.59 -7.04
N GLU A 17 5.44 1.30 -5.75
CA GLU A 17 5.08 -0.03 -5.25
C GLU A 17 3.68 -0.44 -5.74
N LEU A 18 2.69 0.45 -5.63
CA LEU A 18 1.34 0.20 -6.12
C LEU A 18 1.32 -0.06 -7.62
N ARG A 19 2.08 0.71 -8.41
CA ARG A 19 2.16 0.51 -9.86
C ARG A 19 2.70 -0.88 -10.18
N ARG A 20 3.79 -1.31 -9.53
CA ARG A 20 4.33 -2.67 -9.69
C ARG A 20 3.33 -3.76 -9.30
N LEU A 21 2.55 -3.52 -8.24
CA LEU A 21 1.52 -4.47 -7.79
C LEU A 21 0.35 -4.54 -8.77
N PHE A 22 -0.10 -3.41 -9.31
CA PHE A 22 -1.12 -3.36 -10.37
C PHE A 22 -0.62 -4.00 -11.66
N ASP A 23 0.64 -3.79 -12.04
CA ASP A 23 1.23 -4.47 -13.20
C ASP A 23 1.28 -6.00 -12.99
N LYS A 24 1.52 -6.45 -11.76
CA LYS A 24 1.64 -7.88 -11.42
C LYS A 24 0.30 -8.59 -11.22
N TYR A 25 -0.65 -7.95 -10.55
CA TYR A 25 -1.89 -8.58 -10.08
C TYR A 25 -3.15 -7.94 -10.68
N GLY A 26 -3.03 -6.85 -11.43
CA GLY A 26 -4.15 -6.16 -12.06
C GLY A 26 -5.23 -5.76 -11.05
N ASN A 27 -6.48 -6.07 -11.41
CA ASN A 27 -7.67 -5.75 -10.60
C ASN A 27 -7.67 -6.44 -9.22
N GLU A 28 -6.89 -7.51 -9.03
CA GLU A 28 -6.82 -8.21 -7.75
C GLU A 28 -5.97 -7.49 -6.70
N THR A 29 -5.20 -6.48 -7.11
CA THR A 29 -4.26 -5.74 -6.26
C THR A 29 -4.90 -5.26 -4.96
N VAL A 30 -6.09 -4.67 -5.03
CA VAL A 30 -6.80 -4.16 -3.84
C VAL A 30 -7.19 -5.31 -2.89
N ARG A 31 -7.62 -6.46 -3.45
CA ARG A 31 -8.00 -7.66 -2.69
C ARG A 31 -6.80 -8.26 -1.98
N ILE A 32 -5.68 -8.40 -2.68
CA ILE A 32 -4.42 -8.96 -2.16
C ILE A 32 -3.85 -8.06 -1.05
N LEU A 33 -3.77 -6.76 -1.28
CA LEU A 33 -3.31 -5.80 -0.28
C LEU A 33 -4.21 -5.82 0.97
N ARG A 34 -5.52 -5.99 0.80
CA ARG A 34 -6.46 -6.12 1.93
C ARG A 34 -6.17 -7.40 2.72
N HIS A 35 -5.97 -8.51 2.04
CA HIS A 35 -5.62 -9.78 2.67
C HIS A 35 -4.33 -9.66 3.50
N TRP A 36 -3.24 -9.15 2.93
CA TRP A 36 -1.99 -8.93 3.65
C TRP A 36 -2.13 -7.95 4.82
N SER A 37 -2.98 -6.93 4.71
CA SER A 37 -3.23 -5.99 5.81
C SER A 37 -3.90 -6.63 7.04
N GLN A 38 -4.55 -7.79 6.85
CA GLN A 38 -5.27 -8.52 7.88
C GLN A 38 -4.52 -9.76 8.36
N ASP A 39 -3.48 -10.18 7.65
CA ASP A 39 -2.68 -11.35 7.95
C ASP A 39 -1.98 -11.21 9.31
N LYS A 40 -2.36 -12.05 10.28
CA LYS A 40 -1.81 -12.03 11.63
C LYS A 40 -0.43 -12.68 11.73
N SER A 41 0.03 -13.37 10.69
CA SER A 41 1.35 -14.00 10.64
C SER A 41 2.48 -13.00 10.41
N ILE A 42 2.19 -11.84 9.82
CA ILE A 42 3.17 -10.77 9.59
C ILE A 42 3.15 -9.71 10.69
N SER A 43 4.22 -8.90 10.73
CA SER A 43 4.37 -7.88 11.76
C SER A 43 3.24 -6.84 11.74
N GLN A 44 2.96 -6.23 12.89
CA GLN A 44 1.98 -5.14 12.96
C GLN A 44 2.39 -3.94 12.09
N ARG A 45 3.70 -3.71 11.91
CA ARG A 45 4.23 -2.64 11.05
C ARG A 45 3.86 -2.88 9.59
N ASP A 46 4.04 -4.12 9.12
CA ASP A 46 3.76 -4.49 7.73
C ASP A 46 2.26 -4.47 7.46
N ARG A 47 1.44 -4.97 8.40
CA ARG A 47 -0.03 -4.81 8.30
C ARG A 47 -0.45 -3.35 8.17
N ARG A 48 0.16 -2.44 8.93
CA ARG A 48 -0.12 -1.00 8.81
C ARG A 48 0.36 -0.45 7.46
N HIS A 49 1.50 -0.90 6.96
CA HIS A 49 1.99 -0.56 5.62
C HIS A 49 0.99 -0.96 4.55
N TRP A 50 0.59 -2.24 4.50
CA TRP A 50 -0.40 -2.74 3.55
C TRP A 50 -1.75 -2.03 3.68
N LYS A 51 -2.20 -1.74 4.91
CA LYS A 51 -3.42 -0.96 5.14
C LYS A 51 -3.35 0.46 4.56
N ARG A 52 -2.18 1.10 4.56
CA ARG A 52 -1.97 2.40 3.89
C ARG A 52 -2.05 2.25 2.37
N LEU A 53 -1.40 1.22 1.81
CA LEU A 53 -1.45 0.96 0.37
C LEU A 53 -2.86 0.63 -0.11
N VAL A 54 -3.67 -0.13 0.63
CA VAL A 54 -5.09 -0.37 0.31
C VAL A 54 -5.86 0.93 0.11
N ARG A 55 -5.69 1.90 1.02
CA ARG A 55 -6.40 3.18 0.97
C ARG A 55 -6.02 3.99 -0.28
N ARG A 56 -4.78 3.86 -0.72
CA ARG A 56 -4.27 4.59 -1.89
C ARG A 56 -4.61 3.88 -3.19
N ALA A 57 -4.54 2.55 -3.21
CA ALA A 57 -4.94 1.71 -4.34
C ALA A 57 -6.40 1.96 -4.73
N ARG A 58 -7.31 2.11 -3.75
CA ARG A 58 -8.73 2.46 -4.00
C ARG A 58 -8.90 3.80 -4.72
N ARG A 59 -8.18 4.83 -4.25
CA ARG A 59 -8.18 6.15 -4.90
C ARG A 59 -7.67 6.12 -6.33
N MET A 60 -6.70 5.25 -6.64
CA MET A 60 -6.18 5.07 -8.00
C MET A 60 -7.14 4.29 -8.89
N ALA A 61 -7.87 3.32 -8.31
CA ALA A 61 -8.85 2.52 -9.04
C ALA A 61 -10.16 3.26 -9.35
N GLY A 62 -10.36 4.46 -8.77
CA GLY A 62 -11.57 5.27 -8.99
C GLY A 62 -12.76 4.91 -8.09
N ASP A 63 -12.50 4.25 -6.96
CA ASP A 63 -13.51 3.75 -5.98
C ASP A 63 -13.58 4.61 -4.71
#